data_AF-A0A2M7R5G0-F1
#
_entry.id   AF-A0A2M7R5G0-F1
#
_cell.length_a   1.000
_cell.length_b   1.000
_cell.length_c   1.000
_cell.angle_alpha   90.00
_cell.angle_beta   90.00
_cell.angle_gamma   90.00
#
_symmetry.space_group_name_H-M   'P 1'
#
loop_
_entity.id
_entity.type
_entity.pdbx_description
1 polymer ?
#
loop_
_entity_poly.entity_id
_entity_poly.type
_entity_poly.pdbx_seq_one_letter_code
_entity_poly.pdbx_strand_id
1 'polypeptide(L)'
;FQVAPYIVLFQSLKDKPKFLKICSLIELGYIRERSDGILEYIIGKTDNIKKFLAMIFPYIILKKEQASLMIKILEAKKKVKNKKDFTELMKLIDRFRNLNYSKKRKNRIVTP
;
A
#
# COMPACT_ATOMS: atom_id res chain seq x y z
N PHE A 1 -0.54 -17.03 -6.88
CA PHE A 1 -1.06 -15.75 -6.33
C PHE A 1 0.10 -14.88 -5.87
N GLN A 2 0.07 -13.58 -6.17
CA GLN A 2 1.06 -12.62 -5.69
C GLN A 2 0.40 -11.61 -4.75
N VAL A 3 0.93 -11.47 -3.54
CA VAL A 3 0.51 -10.41 -2.60
C VAL A 3 1.39 -9.18 -2.84
N ALA A 4 0.83 -8.14 -3.44
CA ALA A 4 1.51 -6.90 -3.78
C ALA A 4 1.00 -5.76 -2.87
N PRO A 5 1.74 -5.40 -1.80
CA PRO A 5 1.39 -4.30 -0.92
C PRO A 5 1.82 -2.96 -1.54
N TYR A 6 1.00 -1.92 -1.34
CA TYR A 6 1.32 -0.57 -1.77
C TYR A 6 0.82 0.46 -0.76
N ILE A 7 1.56 1.56 -0.65
CA ILE A 7 1.05 2.82 -0.13
C ILE A 7 1.00 3.80 -1.30
N VAL A 8 -0.15 4.44 -1.51
CA VAL A 8 -0.37 5.35 -2.63
C VAL A 8 -0.91 6.67 -2.10
N LEU A 9 -0.26 7.77 -2.49
CA LEU A 9 -0.77 9.12 -2.30
C LEU A 9 -1.34 9.60 -3.62
N PHE A 10 -2.48 10.29 -3.57
CA PHE A 10 -3.17 10.78 -4.76
C PHE A 10 -3.25 12.29 -4.71
N GLN A 11 -3.12 12.93 -5.87
CA GLN A 11 -3.38 14.36 -6.02
C GLN A 11 -3.84 14.70 -7.44
N SER A 12 -4.61 15.76 -7.60
CA SER A 12 -4.95 16.33 -8.90
C SER A 12 -3.69 16.79 -9.65
N LEU A 13 -3.64 16.56 -10.96
CA LEU A 13 -2.57 17.04 -11.84
C LEU A 13 -2.41 18.57 -11.78
N LYS A 14 -3.48 19.29 -11.45
CA LYS A 14 -3.48 20.75 -11.26
C LYS A 14 -2.50 21.22 -10.17
N ASP A 15 -2.24 20.39 -9.17
CA ASP A 15 -1.35 20.69 -8.05
C ASP A 15 0.03 20.01 -8.17
N LYS A 16 0.39 19.55 -9.38
CA LYS A 16 1.63 18.81 -9.64
C LYS A 16 2.86 19.43 -8.96
N PRO A 17 3.18 20.73 -9.08
CA PRO A 17 4.40 21.28 -8.49
C PRO A 17 4.46 21.12 -6.96
N LYS A 18 3.34 21.29 -6.26
CA LYS A 18 3.27 21.12 -4.80
C LYS A 18 3.35 19.65 -4.41
N PHE A 19 2.69 18.77 -5.16
CA PHE A 19 2.73 17.33 -4.91
C PHE A 19 4.13 16.75 -5.11
N LEU A 20 4.86 17.19 -6.14
CA LEU A 20 6.25 16.80 -6.38
C LEU A 20 7.16 17.15 -5.19
N LYS A 21 6.98 18.34 -4.59
CA LYS A 21 7.73 18.74 -3.38
C LYS A 21 7.49 17.79 -2.20
N ILE A 22 6.25 17.35 -2.00
CA ILE A 22 5.94 16.35 -0.97
C ILE A 22 6.62 15.01 -1.28
N CYS A 23 6.58 14.58 -2.55
CA CYS A 23 7.18 13.32 -2.98
C CYS A 23 8.70 13.31 -2.80
N SER A 24 9.38 14.44 -3.02
CA SER A 24 10.82 14.60 -2.78
C SER A 24 11.19 14.66 -1.30
N LEU A 25 10.24 14.85 -0.38
CA LEU A 25 10.52 14.68 1.05
C LEU A 25 10.46 13.20 1.46
N ILE A 26 9.77 12.37 0.67
CA ILE A 26 9.56 10.96 0.98
C ILE A 26 10.65 10.10 0.34
N GLU A 27 10.95 10.27 -0.95
CA GLU A 27 12.02 9.57 -1.70
C GLU A 27 12.04 8.02 -1.58
N LEU A 28 10.85 7.40 -1.44
CA LEU A 28 10.70 5.94 -1.28
C LEU A 28 9.87 5.28 -2.38
N GLY A 29 9.36 6.06 -3.32
CA GLY A 29 8.45 5.63 -4.37
C GLY A 29 8.69 6.33 -5.69
N TYR A 30 7.77 6.12 -6.63
CA TYR A 30 7.79 6.75 -7.95
C TYR A 30 6.44 7.39 -8.24
N ILE A 31 6.42 8.33 -9.18
CA ILE A 31 5.22 9.04 -9.59
C ILE A 31 4.67 8.43 -10.88
N ARG A 32 3.35 8.34 -10.97
CA ARG A 32 2.64 7.96 -12.17
C ARG A 32 1.55 8.98 -12.45
N GLU A 33 1.46 9.42 -13.70
CA GLU A 33 0.35 10.23 -14.18
C GLU A 33 -0.70 9.32 -14.79
N ARG A 34 -1.97 9.53 -14.42
CA ARG A 34 -3.10 8.82 -14.99
C ARG A 34 -3.76 9.66 -16.07
N SER A 35 -4.40 8.97 -17.02
CA SER A 35 -5.16 9.60 -18.10
C SER A 35 -6.37 10.40 -17.62
N ASP A 36 -6.82 10.23 -16.38
CA ASP A 36 -7.94 10.96 -15.77
C ASP A 36 -7.51 12.24 -15.00
N GLY A 37 -6.25 12.67 -15.16
CA GLY A 37 -5.76 13.90 -14.53
C GLY A 37 -5.42 13.75 -13.05
N ILE A 38 -5.18 12.52 -12.57
CA ILE A 38 -4.73 12.21 -11.21
C ILE A 38 -3.27 11.73 -11.20
N LEU A 39 -2.49 12.25 -10.26
CA LEU A 39 -1.15 11.80 -9.92
C LEU A 39 -1.21 10.74 -8.82
N GLU A 40 -0.40 9.70 -8.96
CA GLU A 40 -0.16 8.67 -7.95
C GLU A 40 1.31 8.69 -7.55
N TYR A 41 1.60 8.84 -6.25
CA TYR A 41 2.91 8.52 -5.70
C TYR A 41 2.87 7.14 -5.04
N ILE A 42 3.62 6.19 -5.58
CA ILE A 42 3.49 4.77 -5.28
C ILE A 42 4.75 4.26 -4.57
N ILE A 43 4.56 3.75 -3.35
CA ILE A 43 5.58 3.05 -2.56
C ILE A 43 5.23 1.55 -2.57
N GLY A 44 5.97 0.76 -3.36
CA GLY A 44 5.70 -0.68 -3.56
C GLY A 44 6.76 -1.65 -3.02
N LYS A 45 8.01 -1.20 -2.84
CA LYS A 45 9.07 -2.05 -2.26
C LYS A 45 8.77 -2.28 -0.77
N THR A 46 8.83 -3.53 -0.31
CA THR A 46 8.46 -3.90 1.06
C THR A 46 9.28 -3.14 2.11
N ASP A 47 10.59 -3.00 1.90
CA ASP A 47 11.45 -2.27 2.85
C ASP A 47 11.15 -0.76 2.85
N ASN A 48 10.83 -0.20 1.69
CA ASN A 48 10.40 1.21 1.58
C ASN A 48 9.04 1.44 2.27
N ILE A 49 8.09 0.51 2.16
CA ILE A 49 6.81 0.59 2.86
C ILE A 49 7.05 0.60 4.37
N LYS A 50 7.92 -0.29 4.88
CA LYS A 50 8.25 -0.33 6.31
C LYS A 50 8.92 0.95 6.79
N LYS A 51 9.91 1.44 6.04
CA LYS A 51 10.61 2.70 6.33
C LYS A 51 9.61 3.86 6.34
N PHE A 52 8.74 3.95 5.35
CA PHE A 52 7.70 4.97 5.29
C PHE A 52 6.76 4.91 6.49
N LEU A 53 6.20 3.73 6.79
CA LEU A 53 5.32 3.55 7.93
C LEU A 53 6.02 3.92 9.24
N ALA A 54 7.27 3.52 9.46
CA ALA A 54 8.02 3.89 10.66
C ALA A 54 8.14 5.42 10.84
N MET A 55 8.38 6.17 9.76
CA MET A 55 8.46 7.63 9.80
C MET A 55 7.11 8.27 10.16
N ILE A 56 6.01 7.79 9.58
CA ILE A 56 4.71 8.45 9.75
C ILE A 56 3.86 7.90 10.89
N PHE A 57 4.14 6.70 11.40
CA PHE A 57 3.31 5.99 12.38
C PHE A 57 2.89 6.83 13.59
N PRO A 58 3.77 7.65 14.20
CA PRO A 58 3.39 8.49 15.34
C PRO A 58 2.29 9.50 15.02
N TYR A 59 2.14 9.86 13.75
CA TYR A 59 1.23 10.91 13.28
C TYR A 59 -0.03 10.35 12.60
N ILE A 60 -0.14 9.03 12.42
CA ILE A 60 -1.32 8.43 11.78
C ILE A 60 -2.48 8.37 12.77
N ILE A 61 -3.57 9.07 12.44
CA ILE A 61 -4.85 9.00 13.17
C ILE A 61 -5.83 8.08 12.42
N LEU A 62 -6.28 8.50 11.24
CA LEU A 62 -7.36 7.84 10.50
C LEU A 62 -7.03 6.45 9.95
N LYS A 63 -5.75 6.20 9.65
CA LYS A 63 -5.28 4.95 9.00
C LYS A 63 -4.45 4.07 9.91
N LYS A 64 -4.53 4.27 11.24
CA LYS A 64 -3.63 3.64 12.22
C LYS A 64 -3.78 2.12 12.22
N GLU A 65 -5.01 1.63 12.11
CA GLU A 65 -5.29 0.19 12.05
C GLU A 65 -4.77 -0.44 10.75
N GLN A 66 -4.97 0.23 9.61
CA GLN A 66 -4.46 -0.22 8.31
C GLN A 66 -2.92 -0.26 8.36
N ALA A 67 -2.26 0.79 8.84
CA ALA A 67 -0.81 0.82 8.97
C ALA A 67 -0.28 -0.32 9.85
N SER A 68 -0.90 -0.55 11.00
CA SER A 68 -0.53 -1.64 11.92
C SER A 68 -0.73 -3.02 11.29
N LEU A 69 -1.85 -3.21 10.60
CA LEU A 69 -2.17 -4.47 9.93
C LEU A 69 -1.27 -4.71 8.71
N MET A 70 -0.88 -3.66 7.98
CA MET A 70 0.08 -3.76 6.88
C MET A 70 1.42 -4.33 7.38
N ILE A 71 1.95 -3.84 8.50
CA ILE A 71 3.18 -4.38 9.09
C ILE A 71 3.02 -5.89 9.39
N LYS A 72 1.90 -6.29 10.00
CA LYS A 72 1.60 -7.71 10.27
C LYS A 72 1.53 -8.55 8.99
N ILE A 73 0.90 -8.04 7.93
CA ILE A 73 0.82 -8.70 6.62
C ILE A 73 2.22 -8.89 6.02
N LEU A 74 3.08 -7.87 6.09
CA LEU A 74 4.45 -7.95 5.57
C LEU A 74 5.28 -8.99 6.32
N GLU A 75 5.14 -9.08 7.64
CA GLU A 75 5.80 -10.11 8.46
C GLU A 75 5.26 -11.52 8.19
N ALA A 76 3.94 -11.67 8.12
CA ALA A 76 3.32 -12.96 7.79
C ALA A 76 3.75 -13.44 6.40
N LYS A 77 3.80 -12.53 5.41
CA LYS A 77 4.24 -12.83 4.05
C LYS A 77 5.66 -13.42 4.00
N LYS A 78 6.59 -12.94 4.83
CA LYS A 78 7.96 -13.49 4.91
C LYS A 78 8.00 -14.91 5.47
N LYS A 79 7.00 -15.31 6.25
CA LYS A 79 6.96 -16.59 6.97
C LYS A 79 6.18 -17.68 6.23
N VAL A 80 5.53 -17.36 5.10
CA VAL A 80 4.76 -18.34 4.34
C VAL A 80 5.67 -19.41 3.76
N LYS A 81 5.47 -20.66 4.19
CA LYS A 81 6.18 -21.84 3.67
C LYS A 81 5.21 -22.86 3.06
N ASN A 82 3.96 -22.85 3.51
CA ASN A 82 2.96 -23.84 3.10
C ASN A 82 1.57 -23.20 2.88
N LYS A 83 0.61 -24.03 2.42
CA LYS A 83 -0.76 -23.62 2.15
C LYS A 83 -1.49 -23.06 3.38
N LYS A 84 -1.24 -23.61 4.57
CA LYS A 84 -1.87 -23.15 5.81
C LYS A 84 -1.41 -21.73 6.16
N ASP A 85 -0.10 -21.47 6.08
CA ASP A 85 0.46 -20.13 6.30
C ASP A 85 -0.12 -19.12 5.30
N PHE A 86 -0.27 -19.53 4.03
CA PHE A 86 -0.87 -18.70 3.00
C PHE A 86 -2.34 -18.38 3.31
N THR A 87 -3.12 -19.36 3.80
CA THR A 87 -4.51 -19.13 4.22
C THR A 87 -4.60 -18.12 5.37
N GLU A 88 -3.70 -18.20 6.35
CA GLU A 88 -3.65 -17.21 7.45
C GLU A 88 -3.27 -15.81 6.95
N LEU A 89 -2.31 -15.71 6.01
CA LEU A 89 -1.98 -14.45 5.35
C LEU A 89 -3.21 -13.85 4.63
N MET A 90 -4.00 -14.69 3.95
CA MET A 90 -5.21 -14.23 3.26
C MET A 90 -6.25 -13.66 4.21
N LYS A 91 -6.45 -14.26 5.40
CA LYS A 91 -7.35 -13.70 6.43
C LYS A 91 -6.93 -12.29 6.86
N LEU A 92 -5.63 -12.03 7.00
CA LEU A 92 -5.12 -10.69 7.33
C LEU A 92 -5.40 -9.69 6.20
N ILE A 93 -5.23 -10.11 4.95
CA ILE A 93 -5.52 -9.28 3.76
C ILE A 93 -7.02 -8.97 3.67
N ASP A 94 -7.89 -9.92 3.99
CA ASP A 94 -9.33 -9.72 3.99
C ASP A 94 -9.77 -8.77 5.12
N ARG A 95 -9.14 -8.85 6.30
CA ARG A 95 -9.33 -7.83 7.34
C ARG A 95 -8.89 -6.45 6.86
N PHE A 96 -7.74 -6.36 6.18
CA PHE A 96 -7.23 -5.10 5.63
C PHE A 96 -8.18 -4.50 4.59
N ARG A 97 -8.88 -5.34 3.82
CA ARG A 97 -9.94 -4.90 2.92
C ARG A 97 -11.08 -4.23 3.68
N ASN A 98 -11.57 -4.81 4.77
CA ASN A 98 -12.71 -4.27 5.51
C ASN A 98 -12.42 -2.91 6.15
N LEU A 99 -11.15 -2.64 6.48
CA LEU A 99 -10.71 -1.34 6.96
C LEU A 99 -10.67 -0.26 5.85
N ASN A 100 -10.74 -0.64 4.58
CA ASN A 100 -10.77 0.28 3.47
C ASN A 100 -12.19 0.37 2.91
N TYR A 101 -12.61 1.57 2.50
CA TYR A 101 -13.86 1.79 1.78
C TYR A 101 -13.77 1.24 0.34
N SER A 102 -13.66 -0.08 0.20
CA SER A 102 -13.45 -0.78 -1.06
C SER A 102 -14.77 -1.24 -1.66
N LYS A 103 -15.30 -0.50 -2.64
CA LYS A 103 -16.55 -0.86 -3.35
C LYS A 103 -16.35 -1.80 -4.56
N LYS A 104 -15.14 -1.98 -5.10
CA LYS A 104 -14.91 -2.63 -6.42
C LYS A 104 -13.63 -3.49 -6.55
N ARG A 105 -13.34 -4.41 -5.63
CA ARG A 105 -12.19 -5.32 -5.80
C ARG A 105 -12.51 -6.44 -6.79
N LYS A 106 -11.68 -6.61 -7.84
CA LYS A 106 -11.68 -7.79 -8.73
C LYS A 106 -10.46 -8.65 -8.41
N ASN A 107 -10.65 -9.96 -8.19
CA ASN A 107 -9.54 -10.91 -8.17
C ASN A 107 -9.07 -11.09 -9.61
N ARG A 108 -7.92 -10.52 -9.95
CA ARG A 108 -7.32 -10.74 -11.27
C ARG A 108 -6.52 -12.03 -11.22
N ILE A 109 -6.89 -12.98 -12.06
CA ILE A 109 -6.02 -14.10 -12.41
C ILE A 109 -4.89 -13.46 -13.21
N VAL A 110 -3.66 -13.63 -12.75
CA VAL A 110 -2.49 -13.22 -13.53
C VAL A 110 -2.45 -14.19 -14.71
N THR A 111 -2.59 -13.67 -15.93
CA THR A 111 -2.39 -14.45 -17.16
C THR A 111 -0.99 -15.09 -17.11
N PRO A 112 -0.81 -16.33 -17.61
CA PRO A 112 0.41 -17.13 -17.42
C PRO A 112 1.71 -16.40 -17.76
#